data_AF-A0ABD6BA49-F1
#
_entry.id   AF-A0ABD6BA49-F1
#
_cell.length_a   1.000
_cell.length_b   1.000
_cell.length_c   1.000
_cell.angle_alpha   90.00
_cell.angle_beta   90.00
_cell.angle_gamma   90.00
#
_symmetry.space_group_name_H-M   'P 1'
#
loop_
_entity.id
_entity.type
_entity.pdbx_description
1 polymer ?
#
loop_
_entity_poly.entity_id
_entity_poly.type
_entity_poly.pdbx_seq_one_letter_code
_entity_poly.pdbx_strand_id
1 'polypeptide(L)' 'MHVVGRERDGPNGNGAGREPAPMAGHLGRYLARDGSLGARVGIDVDRPHAALVVGKRGAGKSHTLGVLAEA' A
#
# COMPACT_ATOMS: atom_id res chain seq x y z
N MET A 1 -7.49 -8.31 -3.81
CA MET A 1 -7.14 -7.21 -2.89
C MET A 1 -7.07 -5.94 -3.71
N HIS A 2 -7.88 -4.94 -3.39
CA HIS A 2 -7.75 -3.62 -3.99
C HIS A 2 -6.60 -2.90 -3.28
N VAL A 3 -5.71 -2.25 -4.03
CA VAL A 3 -4.61 -1.47 -3.45
C VAL A 3 -4.71 -0.09 -4.08
N VAL A 4 -4.97 0.92 -3.25
CA VAL A 4 -5.08 2.30 -3.73
C VAL A 4 -3.68 2.81 -4.08
N GLY A 5 -3.53 3.37 -5.28
CA GLY A 5 -2.24 3.82 -5.81
C GLY A 5 -1.46 2.77 -6.61
N ARG A 6 -1.99 1.56 -6.77
CA ARG A 6 -1.49 0.55 -7.73
C ARG A 6 -2.45 0.41 -8.91
N GLU A 7 -2.73 1.49 -9.62
CA GLU A 7 -3.42 1.37 -10.91
C GLU A 7 -2.46 0.73 -11.92
N ARG A 8 -2.96 -0.20 -12.74
CA ARG A 8 -2.17 -0.73 -13.86
C ARG A 8 -1.94 0.44 -14.81
N ASP A 9 -0.69 0.85 -15.01
CA ASP A 9 -0.34 1.79 -16.07
C ASP A 9 -0.87 1.25 -17.40
N GLY A 10 -2.04 1.74 -17.82
CA GLY A 10 -2.43 1.74 -19.22
C GLY A 10 -1.56 2.78 -19.94
N PRO A 11 -1.35 2.66 -21.26
CA PRO A 11 -0.34 3.39 -22.02
C PRO A 11 -0.45 4.95 -22.01
N ASN A 12 -1.44 5.52 -21.32
CA ASN A 12 -1.77 6.95 -21.30
C ASN A 12 -1.78 7.57 -19.89
N GLY A 13 -0.90 7.12 -18.98
CA GLY A 13 -0.85 7.59 -17.59
C GLY A 13 -0.31 9.01 -17.43
N ASN A 14 -1.16 10.03 -17.57
CA ASN A 14 -0.86 11.39 -17.11
C ASN A 14 -1.08 11.46 -15.59
N GLY A 15 -0.06 11.11 -14.81
CA GLY A 15 -0.10 10.98 -13.34
C GLY A 15 -0.24 12.29 -12.55
N ALA A 16 -0.71 13.37 -13.16
CA ALA A 16 -0.88 14.66 -12.52
C ALA A 16 -2.37 14.97 -12.36
N GLY A 17 -2.92 14.74 -11.16
CA GLY A 17 -4.14 15.45 -10.71
C GLY A 17 -5.38 14.64 -10.38
N ARG A 18 -5.35 13.30 -10.32
CA ARG A 18 -6.45 12.57 -9.66
C ARG A 18 -6.24 12.65 -8.16
N GLU A 19 -7.12 13.37 -7.46
CA GLU A 19 -7.17 13.31 -6.00
C GLU A 19 -7.29 11.82 -5.61
N PRO A 20 -6.36 11.27 -4.81
CA PRO A 20 -6.41 9.87 -4.46
C PRO A 20 -7.76 9.61 -3.80
N ALA A 21 -8.50 8.62 -4.30
CA ALA A 21 -9.70 8.14 -3.62
C ALA A 21 -9.36 7.97 -2.13
N PRO A 22 -10.24 8.37 -1.19
CA PRO A 22 -9.92 8.39 0.23
C PRO A 22 -9.27 7.05 0.60
N MET A 23 -7.99 7.13 0.99
CA MET A 23 -7.21 5.95 1.31
C MET A 23 -7.77 5.39 2.61
N ALA A 24 -8.68 4.43 2.51
CA ALA A 24 -9.09 3.65 3.66
C ALA A 24 -7.84 2.84 4.11
N GLY A 25 -7.20 3.26 5.20
CA GLY A 25 -5.96 2.72 5.75
C GLY A 25 -4.64 3.15 5.06
N HIS A 26 -3.72 3.73 5.84
CA HIS A 26 -2.35 4.02 5.42
C HIS A 26 -1.39 2.87 5.76
N LEU A 27 -0.75 2.27 4.76
CA LEU A 27 0.18 1.14 4.96
C LEU A 27 1.65 1.58 4.97
N GLY A 28 1.99 2.64 4.24
CA GLY A 28 3.37 3.18 4.19
C GLY A 28 3.78 3.68 2.81
N ARG A 29 5.01 3.36 2.40
CA ARG A 29 5.57 3.73 1.08
C ARG A 29 6.17 2.51 0.38
N TYR A 30 6.14 2.53 -0.94
CA TYR A 30 6.86 1.57 -1.77
C TYR A 30 8.38 1.72 -1.57
N LEU A 31 9.08 0.62 -1.34
CA LEU A 31 10.55 0.58 -1.33
C LEU A 31 11.02 0.16 -2.73
N ALA A 32 11.66 1.07 -3.45
CA ALA A 32 12.18 0.79 -4.78
C ALA A 32 13.42 -0.12 -4.74
N ARG A 33 13.79 -0.69 -5.90
CA ARG A 33 14.90 -1.66 -6.01
C ARG A 33 16.27 -1.06 -5.64
N ASP A 34 16.41 0.24 -5.78
CA ASP A 34 17.61 1.01 -5.39
C ASP A 34 17.58 1.42 -3.90
N GLY A 35 16.56 1.03 -3.15
CA GLY A 35 16.38 1.37 -1.74
C GLY A 35 15.75 2.75 -1.50
N SER A 36 15.42 3.50 -2.55
CA SER A 36 14.72 4.77 -2.43
C SER A 36 13.24 4.60 -2.03
N LEU A 37 12.66 5.63 -1.43
CA LEU A 37 11.25 5.67 -1.08
C LEU A 37 10.42 6.15 -2.28
N GLY A 38 9.47 5.34 -2.70
CA GLY A 38 8.52 5.64 -3.77
C GLY A 38 7.18 6.17 -3.26
N ALA A 39 6.14 5.90 -4.06
CA ALA A 39 4.77 6.34 -3.81
C ALA A 39 4.20 5.86 -2.46
N ARG A 40 3.26 6.62 -1.91
CA ARG A 40 2.47 6.20 -0.75
C ARG A 40 1.61 4.99 -1.12
N VAL A 41 1.47 4.07 -0.17
CA VAL A 41 0.67 2.85 -0.30
C VAL A 41 -0.46 2.90 0.72
N GLY A 42 -1.69 2.66 0.25
CA GLY A 42 -2.89 2.54 1.07
C GLY A 42 -3.68 1.31 0.69
N ILE A 43 -4.58 0.90 1.56
CA ILE A 43 -5.18 -0.43 1.45
C ILE A 43 -6.63 -0.49 0.99
N ASP A 44 -7.57 0.43 1.19
CA ASP A 44 -9.00 0.07 1.23
C ASP A 44 -9.24 -0.93 2.37
N VAL A 45 -9.99 -0.53 3.40
CA VAL A 45 -10.39 -1.41 4.52
C VAL A 45 -11.91 -1.60 4.58
N ASP A 46 -12.65 -0.90 3.71
CA ASP A 46 -14.11 -0.88 3.72
C ASP A 46 -14.72 -2.09 2.99
N ARG A 47 -13.89 -2.91 2.33
CA ARG A 47 -14.30 -4.11 1.62
C ARG A 47 -13.68 -5.36 2.25
N PRO A 48 -14.26 -6.56 2.03
CA PRO A 48 -13.66 -7.80 2.55
C PRO A 48 -12.23 -8.03 2.02
N HIS A 49 -11.29 -8.27 2.93
CA HIS A 49 -9.87 -8.45 2.60
C HIS A 49 -9.28 -9.69 3.25
N ALA A 50 -8.51 -10.44 2.45
CA ALA A 50 -7.65 -11.51 2.92
C ALA A 50 -6.20 -11.15 2.56
N ALA A 51 -5.33 -11.12 3.56
CA ALA A 51 -3.93 -10.76 3.42
C ALA A 51 -3.03 -11.76 4.16
N LEU A 52 -1.81 -11.94 3.66
CA LEU A 52 -0.78 -12.76 4.29
C LEU A 52 0.51 -11.95 4.41
N VAL A 53 1.05 -11.85 5.62
CA VAL A 53 2.31 -11.15 5.91
C VAL A 53 3.40 -12.18 6.24
N VAL A 54 4.40 -12.28 5.38
CA VAL A 54 5.50 -13.27 5.50
C VAL A 54 6.87 -12.57 5.56
N GLY A 55 7.85 -13.26 6.15
CA GLY A 55 9.22 -12.74 6.28
C GLY A 55 9.99 -13.39 7.43
N LYS A 56 11.31 -13.21 7.43
CA LYS A 56 12.22 -13.74 8.47
C LYS A 56 11.87 -13.22 9.88
N ARG A 57 12.42 -13.85 10.92
CA ARG A 57 12.36 -13.32 12.30
C ARG A 57 12.95 -11.90 12.32
N GLY A 58 12.26 -10.97 12.95
CA GLY A 58 12.67 -9.56 13.04
C GLY A 58 12.31 -8.70 11.83
N ALA A 59 11.72 -9.25 10.76
CA ALA A 59 11.36 -8.49 9.55
C ALA A 59 10.12 -7.58 9.70
N GLY A 60 9.62 -7.35 10.92
CA GLY A 60 8.52 -6.40 11.16
C GLY A 60 7.10 -6.91 10.90
N LYS A 61 6.86 -8.22 10.73
CA LYS A 61 5.49 -8.76 10.49
C LYS A 61 4.43 -8.26 11.48
N SER A 62 4.72 -8.33 12.79
CA SER A 62 3.81 -7.85 13.85
C SER A 62 3.63 -6.33 13.81
N HIS A 63 4.68 -5.59 13.45
CA HIS A 63 4.60 -4.14 13.25
C HIS A 63 3.68 -3.82 12.07
N THR A 64 3.82 -4.53 10.94
CA THR A 64 2.92 -4.36 9.78
C THR A 64 1.47 -4.67 10.12
N LEU A 65 1.21 -5.73 10.89
CA LEU A 65 -0.14 -6.04 11.36
C LEU A 65 -0.66 -4.98 12.34
N GLY A 66 0.19 -4.41 13.19
CA GLY A 66 -0.17 -3.29 14.06
C GLY A 66 -0.59 -2.05 13.26
N VAL A 67 0.19 -1.66 12.24
CA VAL A 67 -0.18 -0.53 11.34
C VAL A 67 -1.55 -0.75 10.69
N LEU A 68 -1.85 -1.99 10.27
CA LEU A 68 -3.16 -2.32 9.70
C LEU A 68 -4.30 -2.32 10.73
N ALA A 69 -4.02 -2.54 12.01
CA ALA A 69 -5.02 -2.55 13.08
C ALA A 69 -5.38 -1.14 13.59
N GLU A 70 -4.46 -0.18 13.46
CA GLU A 70 -4.68 1.24 13.79
C GLU A 70 -5.39 2.03 12.66
N ALA A 71 -5.58 1.39 11.51
CA ALA A 71 -5.99 2.00 10.25
C ALA A 71 -7.49 2.31 10.16
#